data_AF-A0A969VZM7-F1
#
_entry.id   AF-A0A969VZM7-F1
#
_cell.length_a   1.000
_cell.length_b   1.000
_cell.length_c   1.000
_cell.angle_alpha   90.00
_cell.angle_beta   90.00
_cell.angle_gamma   90.00
#
_symmetry.space_group_name_H-M   'P 1'
#
loop_
_entity.id
_entity.type
_entity.pdbx_description
1 polymer ?
#
loop_
_entity_poly.entity_id
_entity_poly.type
_entity_poly.pdbx_seq_one_letter_code
_entity_poly.pdbx_strand_id
1 'polypeptide(L)' 'MSKRCLCQYRNLERSVRVVRAASDKNCYIERSVFPQQYFVFWATRDTTLEVFSSLSAHLLLEDRISCDRLEVGEGDRDVF' A
#
# COMPACT_ATOMS: atom_id res chain seq x y z
N MET A 1 -15.22 2.12 15.83
CA MET A 1 -13.74 1.98 15.91
C MET A 1 -13.28 1.27 14.65
N SER A 2 -12.39 1.88 13.86
CA SER A 2 -11.82 1.21 12.68
C SER A 2 -10.86 0.11 13.14
N LYS A 3 -11.10 -1.14 12.69
CA LYS A 3 -10.22 -2.26 13.02
C LYS A 3 -8.92 -2.15 12.24
N ARG A 4 -7.79 -2.45 12.90
CA ARG A 4 -6.48 -2.56 12.28
C ARG A 4 -6.43 -3.84 11.43
N CYS A 5 -5.79 -3.77 10.26
CA CYS A 5 -5.60 -4.90 9.36
C CYS A 5 -4.15 -4.92 8.82
N LEU A 6 -3.64 -6.12 8.59
CA LEU A 6 -2.38 -6.33 7.88
C LEU A 6 -2.68 -6.25 6.39
N CYS A 7 -2.01 -5.34 5.69
CA CYS A 7 -2.23 -5.08 4.28
C CYS A 7 -1.02 -5.51 3.47
N GLN A 8 -1.24 -6.03 2.26
CA GLN A 8 -0.20 -6.43 1.34
C GLN A 8 -0.45 -5.82 -0.05
N TYR A 9 0.52 -5.09 -0.56
CA TYR A 9 0.59 -4.63 -1.94
C TYR A 9 1.77 -5.29 -2.65
N ARG A 10 1.58 -5.67 -3.91
CA ARG A 10 2.67 -6.17 -4.76
C ARG A 10 2.80 -5.28 -5.97
N ASN A 11 4.01 -4.77 -6.20
CA ASN A 11 4.30 -4.08 -7.44
C ASN A 11 4.48 -5.10 -8.58
N LEU A 12 3.49 -5.23 -9.46
CA LEU A 12 3.57 -6.11 -10.65
C LEU A 12 4.21 -5.42 -11.86
N GLU A 13 4.57 -4.15 -11.71
CA GLU A 13 5.08 -3.31 -12.79
C GLU A 13 6.59 -3.48 -12.94
N ARG A 14 7.11 -3.14 -14.13
CA ARG A 14 8.55 -3.25 -14.44
C ARG A 14 9.37 -2.05 -13.96
N SER A 15 8.75 -1.09 -13.30
CA SER A 15 9.37 0.13 -12.76
C SER A 15 9.12 0.28 -11.26
N VAL A 16 9.91 1.11 -10.60
CA VAL A 16 9.72 1.45 -9.19
C VAL A 16 8.43 2.24 -9.02
N ARG A 17 7.62 1.84 -8.04
CA ARG A 17 6.44 2.59 -7.59
C ARG A 17 6.73 3.26 -6.27
N VAL A 18 6.15 4.43 -6.03
CA VAL A 18 6.08 5.02 -4.70
C VAL A 18 4.67 4.79 -4.18
N VAL A 19 4.52 4.26 -2.96
CA VAL A 19 3.22 4.04 -2.35
C VAL A 19 3.08 4.87 -1.09
N ARG A 20 1.87 5.42 -0.88
CA ARG A 20 1.51 6.18 0.32
C ARG A 20 0.26 5.59 0.94
N ALA A 21 0.32 5.16 2.19
CA ALA A 21 -0.90 4.83 2.92
C ALA A 21 -1.33 6.06 3.73
N ALA A 22 -2.50 6.60 3.38
CA ALA A 22 -3.08 7.79 3.98
C ALA A 22 -4.47 7.49 4.55
N SER A 23 -4.77 8.06 5.72
CA SER A 23 -6.09 8.04 6.34
C SER A 23 -6.42 9.45 6.82
N ASP A 24 -7.71 9.77 6.97
CA ASP A 24 -8.19 11.02 7.59
C ASP A 24 -7.61 11.26 9.00
N LYS A 25 -7.06 10.21 9.63
CA LYS A 25 -6.44 10.22 10.97
C LYS A 25 -4.91 10.21 10.96
N ASN A 26 -4.26 10.68 9.90
CA ASN A 26 -2.84 11.02 9.89
C ASN A 26 -1.85 9.83 9.91
N CYS A 27 -2.26 8.61 9.53
CA CYS A 27 -1.30 7.59 9.11
C CYS A 27 -0.66 8.06 7.79
N TYR A 28 0.66 8.35 7.80
CA TYR A 28 1.41 8.76 6.61
C TYR A 28 2.66 7.88 6.51
N ILE A 29 2.54 6.76 5.80
CA ILE A 29 3.68 5.93 5.42
C ILE A 29 3.93 6.11 3.93
N GLU A 30 5.15 6.45 3.55
CA GLU A 30 5.59 6.55 2.16
C GLU A 30 6.76 5.59 1.94
N ARG A 31 6.71 4.76 0.89
CA ARG A 31 7.77 3.78 0.57
C ARG A 31 7.94 3.62 -0.94
N SER A 32 9.17 3.34 -1.37
CA SER A 32 9.45 2.83 -2.72
C SER A 32 9.26 1.32 -2.75
N VAL A 33 8.60 0.82 -3.79
CA VAL A 33 8.34 -0.61 -4.02
C VAL A 33 8.90 -0.98 -5.39
N PHE A 34 9.94 -1.81 -5.39
CA PHE A 34 10.61 -2.27 -6.61
C PHE A 34 9.76 -3.27 -7.40
N PRO A 35 10.06 -3.49 -8.69
CA PRO A 35 9.40 -4.53 -9.48
C PRO A 35 9.36 -5.87 -8.75
N GLN A 36 8.19 -6.51 -8.74
CA GLN A 36 7.90 -7.78 -8.08
C GLN A 36 7.99 -7.79 -6.55
N GLN A 37 8.31 -6.66 -5.91
CA GLN A 37 8.43 -6.55 -4.46
C GLN A 37 7.05 -6.47 -3.79
N TYR A 38 6.96 -7.06 -2.60
CA TYR A 38 5.83 -6.90 -1.69
C TYR A 38 6.08 -5.78 -0.69
N PHE A 39 5.05 -4.96 -0.46
CA PHE A 39 4.98 -4.00 0.62
C PHE A 39 3.89 -4.45 1.60
N VAL A 40 4.31 -4.85 2.79
CA VAL A 40 3.43 -5.32 3.86
C VAL A 40 3.44 -4.29 4.98
N PHE A 41 2.25 -3.87 5.43
CA PHE A 41 2.12 -2.81 6.42
C PHE A 41 0.83 -2.93 7.23
N TRP A 42 0.84 -2.33 8.43
CA TRP A 42 -0.35 -2.22 9.27
C TRP A 42 -1.09 -0.92 8.97
N ALA A 43 -2.41 -1.03 8.78
CA ALA A 43 -3.29 0.12 8.55
C ALA A 43 -4.65 -0.09 9.21
N THR A 44 -5.52 0.91 9.13
CA THR A 44 -6.95 0.73 9.44
C THR A 44 -7.71 0.44 8.15
N ARG A 45 -8.87 -0.23 8.23
CA ARG A 45 -9.69 -0.52 7.04
C ARG A 45 -10.16 0.71 6.26
N ASP A 46 -10.20 1.88 6.91
CA ASP A 46 -10.51 3.17 6.27
C ASP A 46 -9.29 3.84 5.60
N THR A 47 -8.09 3.27 5.74
CA THR A 47 -6.89 3.77 5.07
C THR A 47 -6.93 3.45 3.57
N THR A 48 -6.46 4.37 2.74
CA THR A 48 -6.25 4.15 1.30
C THR A 48 -4.77 4.13 0.99
N LEU A 49 -4.34 3.15 0.18
CA LEU A 49 -3.02 3.10 -0.42
C LEU A 49 -3.05 3.82 -1.77
N GLU A 50 -2.39 4.95 -1.86
CA GLU A 50 -2.12 5.66 -3.10
C GLU A 50 -0.85 5.11 -3.75
N VAL A 51 -0.90 4.79 -5.04
CA VAL A 51 0.23 4.25 -5.81
C VAL A 51 0.63 5.27 -6.87
N PHE A 52 1.92 5.63 -6.88
CA PHE A 52 2.50 6.61 -7.78
C PHE A 52 3.53 5.96 -8.70
N SER A 53 3.53 6.37 -9.97
CA SER A 53 4.62 6.10 -10.90
C SER A 53 5.71 7.15 -10.75
N SER A 54 6.97 6.73 -10.82
CA SER A 54 8.10 7.65 -10.97
C SER A 54 8.38 7.81 -12.46
N LEU A 55 7.86 8.89 -13.03
CA LEU A 55 8.09 9.26 -14.43
C LEU A 55 8.91 10.55 -14.46
N SER A 56 10.11 10.49 -15.02
CA SER A 56 10.90 11.67 -15.38
C SER A 56 10.97 12.75 -14.27
N ALA A 57 11.32 12.33 -13.05
CA ALA A 57 11.41 13.16 -11.83
C ALA A 57 10.08 13.67 -11.22
N HIS A 58 8.93 13.26 -11.76
CA HIS A 58 7.61 13.54 -11.20
C HIS A 58 6.98 12.27 -10.61
N LEU A 59 6.11 12.45 -9.61
CA LEU A 59 5.23 11.42 -9.08
C LEU A 59 3.84 11.63 -9.66
N LEU A 60 3.37 10.65 -10.45
CA LEU A 60 2.02 10.65 -10.98
C LEU A 60 1.17 9.63 -10.21
N LEU A 61 0.07 10.07 -9.62
CA LEU A 61 -0.89 9.17 -8.96
C LEU A 61 -1.57 8.30 -10.02
N GLU A 62 -1.38 6.98 -9.91
CA GLU A 62 -1.99 6.01 -10.83
C GLU A 62 -3.17 5.27 -10.22
N ASP A 63 -3.11 4.95 -8.93
CA ASP A 63 -4.16 4.16 -8.28
C ASP A 63 -4.40 4.56 -6.82
N ARG A 64 -5.61 4.26 -6.34
CA ARG A 64 -6.08 4.39 -4.96
C ARG A 64 -6.77 3.10 -4.56
N ILE A 65 -6.10 2.32 -3.72
CA ILE A 65 -6.57 1.01 -3.28
C ILE A 65 -6.95 1.08 -1.81
N SER A 66 -8.21 0.84 -1.49
CA SER A 66 -8.67 0.79 -0.11
C SER A 66 -8.07 -0.42 0.63
N CYS A 67 -7.67 -0.24 1.89
CA CYS A 67 -6.95 -1.27 2.66
C CYS A 67 -7.80 -2.51 2.98
N ASP A 68 -9.13 -2.41 2.93
CA ASP A 68 -10.03 -3.57 2.99
C ASP A 68 -9.82 -4.55 1.81
N ARG A 69 -9.37 -4.05 0.66
CA ARG A 69 -9.01 -4.87 -0.52
C ARG A 69 -7.59 -5.41 -0.48
N LEU A 70 -6.73 -4.83 0.36
CA LEU A 70 -5.33 -5.23 0.54
C LEU A 70 -5.15 -6.14 1.75
N GLU A 71 -6.20 -6.39 2.53
CA GLU A 71 -6.14 -7.17 3.76
C GLU A 71 -5.65 -8.60 3.48
N VAL A 72 -4.59 -9.00 4.19
CA VAL A 72 -4.09 -10.38 4.16
C VAL A 72 -5.12 -11.29 4.81
N GLY A 73 -5.48 -12.36 4.09
CA GLY A 73 -6.40 -13.40 4.55
C GLY A 73 -5.92 -14.04 5.86
N GLU A 74 -6.84 -14.51 6.68
CA GLU A 74 -6.58 -14.93 8.05
C GLU A 74 -5.50 -16.03 8.16
N GLY A 75 -5.42 -16.94 7.18
CA GLY A 75 -4.41 -18.01 7.13
C GLY A 75 -3.01 -17.60 6.66
N ASP A 76 -2.85 -16.42 6.05
CA ASP A 76 -1.54 -15.93 5.56
C ASP A 76 -0.86 -14.98 6.56
N ARG A 77 -1.54 -14.64 7.67
CA ARG A 77 -1.02 -13.70 8.68
C ARG A 77 0.13 -14.26 9.50
N ASP A 78 0.21 -15.58 9.66
CA ASP A 78 1.27 -16.26 10.42
C ASP A 78 2.60 -16.35 9.64
N VAL A 79 2.60 -15.90 8.37
CA VAL A 79 3.77 -15.94 7.47
C VAL A 79 4.59 -14.65 7.51
N PHE A 80 4.05 -13.56 8.08
CA PHE A 80 4.65 -12.22 8.06
C PHE A 80 5.02 -11.68 9.45
#